data_AF-A0A537N6J7-F1
#
_entry.id   AF-A0A537N6J7-F1
#
_cell.length_a   1.000
_cell.length_b   1.000
_cell.length_c   1.000
_cell.angle_alpha   90.00
_cell.angle_beta   90.00
_cell.angle_gamma   90.00
#
_symmetry.space_group_name_H-M   'P 1'
#
loop_
_entity.id
_entity.type
_entity.pdbx_description
1 polymer ?
#
loop_
_entity_poly.entity_id
_entity_poly.type
_entity_poly.pdbx_seq_one_letter_code
_entity_poly.pdbx_strand_id
1 'polypeptide(L)' 'MKVRNSLKSLRARHRNNRLVRRKGRVY' A
#
# COMPACT_ATOMS: atom_id res chain seq x y z
N MET A 1 -1.16 7.82 4.40
CA MET A 1 -0.35 6.96 3.51
C MET A 1 1.06 7.51 3.41
N LYS A 2 2.09 6.69 3.60
CA LYS A 2 3.46 7.10 3.28
C LYS A 2 3.69 6.80 1.80
N VAL A 3 4.04 7.82 1.00
CA VAL A 3 4.37 7.62 -0.42
C VAL A 3 5.75 7.00 -0.51
N ARG A 4 5.82 5.75 -0.97
CA ARG A 4 7.03 4.95 -1.10
C ARG A 4 6.98 4.25 -2.46
N ASN A 5 8.13 3.93 -3.03
CA ASN A 5 8.21 3.18 -4.28
C ASN A 5 7.81 1.71 -4.11
N SER A 6 7.80 1.20 -2.87
CA SER A 6 7.36 -0.17 -2.54
C SER A 6 6.39 -0.16 -1.37
N LEU A 7 5.27 -0.87 -1.54
CA LEU A 7 4.23 -1.07 -0.51
C LEU A 7 4.40 -2.39 0.26
N LYS A 8 5.41 -3.20 -0.07
CA LYS A 8 5.65 -4.52 0.54
C LYS A 8 5.78 -4.44 2.07
N SER A 9 6.62 -3.53 2.53
CA SER A 9 6.84 -3.31 3.97
C SER A 9 5.65 -2.61 4.64
N LEU A 10 4.82 -1.89 3.89
CA LEU A 10 3.62 -1.24 4.43
C LEU A 10 2.51 -2.26 4.66
N ARG A 11 2.30 -3.19 3.72
CA ARG A 11 1.30 -4.27 3.82
C ARG A 11 1.52 -5.15 5.06
N ALA A 12 2.76 -5.47 5.38
CA ALA A 12 3.09 -6.38 6.48
C ALA A 12 2.87 -5.79 7.88
N ARG A 13 2.71 -4.46 8.03
CA ARG A 13 2.60 -3.81 9.36
C ARG A 13 1.30 -4.13 10.09
N HIS A 14 0.24 -4.42 9.36
CA HIS A 14 -1.07 -4.66 9.95
C HIS A 14 -1.90 -5.57 9.05
N ARG A 15 -2.53 -6.58 9.66
CA ARG A 15 -3.34 -7.60 8.96
C ARG A 15 -4.46 -7.03 8.09
N ASN A 16 -4.99 -5.85 8.44
CA ASN A 16 -6.07 -5.21 7.69
C ASN A 16 -5.58 -4.33 6.54
N ASN A 17 -4.26 -4.22 6.29
CA ASN A 17 -3.76 -3.45 5.17
C ASN A 17 -4.11 -4.14 3.84
N ARG A 18 -4.75 -3.39 2.95
CA ARG A 18 -5.19 -3.87 1.64
C ARG A 18 -4.50 -3.06 0.56
N LEU A 19 -4.03 -3.73 -0.48
CA LEU A 19 -3.54 -3.08 -1.69
C LEU A 19 -4.74 -2.70 -2.54
N VAL A 20 -4.89 -1.40 -2.81
CA VAL A 20 -5.98 -0.90 -3.66
C VAL A 20 -5.42 -0.10 -4.82
N ARG A 21 -6.06 -0.21 -5.99
CA ARG A 21 -5.66 0.55 -7.17
C ARG A 21 -6.70 1.61 -7.47
N ARG A 22 -6.28 2.89 -7.46
CA ARG A 22 -7.16 4.05 -7.70
C ARG A 22 -6.47 5.04 -8.63
N LYS A 23 -7.17 5.52 -9.66
CA LYS A 23 -6.65 6.52 -10.62
C LYS A 23 -5.24 6.17 -11.16
N GLY A 24 -5.00 4.90 -11.46
CA GLY A 24 -3.71 4.40 -11.97
C GLY A 24 -2.60 4.20 -10.93
N ARG A 25 -2.83 4.52 -9.65
CA ARG A 25 -1.83 4.35 -8.57
C ARG A 25 -2.21 3.21 -7.64
N VAL A 26 -1.20 2.50 -7.14
CA VAL A 26 -1.35 1.47 -6.10
C VAL A 26 -1.13 2.13 -4.74
N TYR A 27 -2.01 1.81 -3.79
CA TYR A 27 -2.08 2.38 -2.46
C TYR A 27 -2.12 1.28 -1.39
#